data_AF-A0A2N4UDV4-F1
#
_entry.id   AF-A0A2N4UDV4-F1
#
_cell.length_a   1.000
_cell.length_b   1.000
_cell.length_c   1.000
_cell.angle_alpha   90.00
_cell.angle_beta   90.00
_cell.angle_gamma   90.00
#
_symmetry.space_group_name_H-M   'P 1'
#
loop_
_entity.id
_entity.type
_entity.pdbx_description
1 polymer ?
#
loop_
_entity_poly.entity_id
_entity_poly.type
_entity_poly.pdbx_seq_one_letter_code
_entity_poly.pdbx_strand_id
1 'polypeptide(L)'
;MTLSRHIEAGVGTQCTIDLGGKTDMPAVNLPGKPLRVTGTVVNITDGRYTVTGPMFTGMQLSLGRTVVLDAGGVLILVSEKPQEPFDVGIFMHAGIDPAAKKFILIKSKQHFLAGFGTLAKHIAMVAGPGVCGSDFSQFNYTKLERPIYPLDAF
;
A
#
# COMPACT_ATOMS: atom_id res chain seq x y z
N MET A 1 14.62 4.18 -8.90
CA MET A 1 14.46 3.64 -10.27
C MET A 1 12.97 3.64 -10.62
N THR A 2 12.56 4.21 -11.75
CA THR A 2 11.13 4.48 -12.07
C THR A 2 10.46 3.25 -12.69
N LEU A 3 9.20 2.99 -12.31
CA LEU A 3 8.37 1.86 -12.76
C LEU A 3 8.43 1.62 -14.29
N SER A 4 8.55 2.70 -15.07
CA SER A 4 8.70 2.69 -16.53
C SER A 4 9.75 1.70 -17.06
N ARG A 5 10.93 1.60 -16.43
CA ARG A 5 12.00 0.69 -16.90
C ARG A 5 11.64 -0.79 -16.73
N HIS A 6 10.84 -1.12 -15.73
CA HIS A 6 10.42 -2.51 -15.48
C HIS A 6 9.30 -2.93 -16.41
N ILE A 7 8.46 -1.97 -16.81
CA ILE A 7 7.44 -2.18 -17.83
C ILE A 7 8.09 -2.45 -19.18
N GLU A 8 9.12 -1.67 -19.56
CA GLU A 8 9.90 -1.89 -20.77
C GLU A 8 10.62 -3.25 -20.78
N ALA A 9 11.07 -3.72 -19.62
CA ALA A 9 11.73 -5.01 -19.49
C ALA A 9 10.79 -6.23 -19.70
N GLY A 10 9.47 -6.03 -19.56
CA GLY A 10 8.46 -7.05 -19.84
C GLY A 10 8.28 -8.11 -18.75
N VAL A 11 7.22 -8.92 -18.92
CA VAL A 11 6.90 -10.07 -18.07
C VAL A 11 7.95 -11.16 -18.24
N GLY A 12 8.31 -11.84 -17.16
CA GLY A 12 9.35 -12.88 -17.10
C GLY A 12 10.75 -12.35 -16.75
N THR A 13 10.95 -11.03 -16.78
CA THR A 13 12.25 -10.42 -16.51
C THR A 13 12.47 -10.22 -15.01
N GLN A 14 13.67 -10.56 -14.53
CA GLN A 14 14.09 -10.24 -13.17
C GLN A 14 14.55 -8.77 -13.09
N CYS A 15 14.16 -8.08 -12.02
CA CYS A 15 14.62 -6.73 -11.77
C CYS A 15 14.84 -6.47 -10.29
N THR A 16 15.69 -5.48 -10.00
CA THR A 16 15.90 -4.94 -8.66
C THR A 16 15.37 -3.53 -8.60
N ILE A 17 14.52 -3.24 -7.60
CA ILE A 17 13.88 -1.94 -7.40
C ILE A 17 14.12 -1.43 -5.98
N ASP A 18 14.14 -0.11 -5.83
CA ASP A 18 14.03 0.54 -4.52
C ASP A 18 12.55 0.89 -4.31
N LEU A 19 11.87 0.07 -3.50
CA LEU A 19 10.42 0.09 -3.27
C LEU A 19 10.05 1.01 -2.11
N GLY A 20 9.06 1.88 -2.34
CA GLY A 20 8.54 2.78 -1.30
C GLY A 20 9.59 3.74 -0.74
N GLY A 21 9.28 4.38 0.40
CA GLY A 21 10.24 5.18 1.16
C GLY A 21 10.88 6.35 0.40
N LYS A 22 10.22 6.89 -0.63
CA LYS A 22 10.77 7.92 -1.53
C LYS A 22 10.76 9.34 -0.97
N THR A 23 10.12 9.55 0.18
CA THR A 23 9.87 10.87 0.75
C THR A 23 10.20 10.86 2.22
N ASP A 24 10.93 11.88 2.66
CA ASP A 24 11.19 12.12 4.07
C ASP A 24 9.90 12.49 4.81
N MET A 25 9.82 12.09 6.06
CA MET A 25 8.68 12.34 6.95
C MET A 25 9.15 13.19 8.15
N PRO A 26 9.48 14.48 7.94
CA PRO A 26 10.03 15.34 8.99
C PRO A 26 9.06 15.56 10.15
N ALA A 27 7.75 15.49 9.91
CA ALA A 27 6.73 15.61 10.95
C ALA A 27 6.88 14.58 12.07
N VAL A 28 7.51 13.43 11.77
CA VAL A 28 7.79 12.34 12.73
C VAL A 28 9.28 12.00 12.79
N ASN A 29 10.16 12.90 12.36
CA ASN A 29 11.63 12.73 12.38
C ASN A 29 12.15 11.46 11.69
N LEU A 30 11.50 11.02 10.60
CA LEU A 30 11.91 9.83 9.86
C LEU A 30 12.39 10.17 8.45
N PRO A 31 13.59 9.71 8.02
CA PRO A 31 14.00 9.83 6.63
C PRO A 31 13.30 8.77 5.76
N GLY A 32 13.16 9.06 4.47
CA GLY A 32 12.74 8.10 3.47
C GLY A 32 13.76 6.97 3.36
N LYS A 33 13.31 5.73 3.59
CA LYS A 33 14.14 4.53 3.49
C LYS A 33 13.51 3.56 2.49
N PRO A 34 13.87 3.64 1.20
CA PRO A 34 13.41 2.67 0.22
C PRO A 34 13.89 1.26 0.56
N LEU A 35 13.04 0.26 0.33
CA LEU A 35 13.38 -1.14 0.49
C LEU A 35 13.90 -1.68 -0.85
N ARG A 36 15.15 -2.13 -0.89
CA ARG A 36 15.70 -2.77 -2.10
C ARG A 36 15.14 -4.19 -2.24
N VAL A 37 14.41 -4.43 -3.33
CA VAL A 37 13.72 -5.70 -3.61
C VAL A 37 14.15 -6.22 -4.97
N THR A 38 14.48 -7.51 -5.05
CA THR A 38 14.70 -8.22 -6.32
C THR A 38 13.57 -9.22 -6.53
N GLY A 39 12.99 -9.24 -7.74
CA GLY A 39 11.92 -10.17 -8.09
C GLY A 39 11.71 -10.27 -9.60
N THR A 40 10.86 -11.19 -10.01
CA THR A 40 10.49 -11.40 -11.41
C THR A 40 9.17 -10.69 -11.70
N VAL A 41 9.10 -9.97 -12.81
CA VAL A 41 7.85 -9.36 -13.28
C VAL A 41 6.90 -10.48 -13.73
N VAL A 42 5.77 -10.66 -13.04
CA VAL A 42 4.78 -11.70 -13.38
C VAL A 42 3.52 -11.14 -14.04
N ASN A 43 3.25 -9.85 -13.89
CA ASN A 43 2.15 -9.19 -14.58
C ASN A 43 2.39 -7.69 -14.74
N ILE A 44 1.84 -7.10 -15.81
CA ILE A 44 1.85 -5.67 -16.09
C ILE A 44 0.45 -5.26 -16.56
N THR A 45 -0.12 -4.22 -15.95
CA THR A 45 -1.47 -3.73 -16.27
C THR A 45 -1.51 -2.21 -16.34
N ASP A 46 -2.60 -1.64 -16.86
CA ASP A 46 -2.85 -0.19 -16.87
C ASP A 46 -3.50 0.31 -15.55
N GLY A 47 -3.61 -0.58 -14.56
CA GLY A 47 -4.13 -0.31 -13.24
C GLY A 47 -5.63 -0.01 -13.17
N ARG A 48 -6.40 -0.23 -14.24
CA ARG A 48 -7.83 0.08 -14.28
C ARG A 48 -8.67 -1.04 -13.69
N TYR A 49 -9.66 -0.67 -12.89
CA TYR A 49 -10.64 -1.60 -12.36
C TYR A 49 -11.93 -0.87 -11.96
N THR A 50 -13.01 -1.63 -11.86
CA THR A 50 -14.29 -1.15 -11.35
C THR A 50 -14.46 -1.64 -9.92
N VAL A 51 -14.84 -0.73 -9.02
CA VAL A 51 -15.06 -1.04 -7.61
C VAL A 51 -16.33 -1.88 -7.45
N THR A 52 -16.24 -2.95 -6.68
CA THR A 52 -17.34 -3.93 -6.48
C THR A 52 -17.87 -3.98 -5.06
N GLY A 53 -17.05 -3.57 -4.10
CA GLY A 53 -17.38 -3.44 -2.69
C GLY A 53 -18.29 -2.24 -2.42
N PRO A 54 -18.75 -2.09 -1.17
CA PRO A 54 -19.82 -1.16 -0.80
C PRO A 54 -19.40 0.32 -0.84
N MET A 55 -18.10 0.60 -0.71
CA MET A 55 -17.57 1.95 -0.82
C MET A 55 -17.26 2.23 -2.29
N PHE A 56 -17.80 3.31 -2.86
CA PHE A 56 -17.57 3.72 -4.26
C PHE A 56 -17.99 2.69 -5.33
N THR A 57 -18.98 1.84 -5.05
CA THR A 57 -19.46 0.81 -5.98
C THR A 57 -19.73 1.36 -7.38
N GLY A 58 -19.22 0.67 -8.41
CA GLY A 58 -19.41 1.05 -9.81
C GLY A 58 -18.47 2.15 -10.31
N MET A 59 -17.70 2.81 -9.43
CA MET A 59 -16.68 3.77 -9.88
C MET A 59 -15.53 3.04 -10.58
N GLN A 60 -15.05 3.63 -11.67
CA GLN A 60 -13.84 3.21 -12.34
C GLN A 60 -12.64 3.96 -11.76
N LEU A 61 -11.66 3.22 -11.28
CA LEU A 61 -10.44 3.75 -10.70
C LEU A 61 -9.22 3.32 -11.52
N SER A 62 -8.12 4.04 -11.34
CA SER A 62 -6.86 3.71 -12.01
C SER A 62 -5.66 4.02 -11.11
N LEU A 63 -4.83 3.00 -10.89
CA LEU A 63 -3.54 3.16 -10.20
C LEU A 63 -2.41 3.63 -11.14
N GLY A 64 -2.72 3.93 -12.40
CA GLY A 64 -1.72 4.04 -13.45
C GLY A 64 -1.08 2.69 -13.76
N ARG A 65 0.03 2.70 -14.49
CA ARG A 65 0.71 1.45 -14.85
C ARG A 65 1.08 0.72 -13.57
N THR A 66 0.81 -0.58 -13.55
CA THR A 66 0.96 -1.41 -12.36
C THR A 66 1.75 -2.66 -12.75
N VAL A 67 2.74 -2.99 -11.93
CA VAL A 67 3.61 -4.16 -12.11
C VAL A 67 3.42 -5.06 -10.89
N VAL A 68 3.26 -6.35 -11.14
CA VAL A 68 3.34 -7.37 -10.07
C VAL A 68 4.70 -8.03 -10.14
N LEU A 69 5.43 -7.97 -9.03
CA LEU A 69 6.70 -8.66 -8.83
C LEU A 69 6.47 -9.91 -7.98
N ASP A 70 7.04 -11.03 -8.40
CA ASP A 70 7.25 -12.19 -7.54
C ASP A 70 8.66 -12.14 -6.95
N ALA A 71 8.73 -11.88 -5.64
CA ALA A 71 9.97 -11.85 -4.87
C ALA A 71 10.03 -13.06 -3.93
N GLY A 72 10.28 -14.24 -4.49
CA GLY A 72 10.45 -15.46 -3.71
C GLY A 72 9.14 -15.99 -3.10
N GLY A 73 8.04 -15.94 -3.85
CA GLY A 73 6.70 -16.36 -3.42
C GLY A 73 5.87 -15.25 -2.79
N VAL A 74 6.45 -14.07 -2.59
CA VAL A 74 5.73 -12.86 -2.18
C VAL A 74 5.39 -12.04 -3.42
N LEU A 75 4.09 -11.88 -3.67
CA LEU A 75 3.61 -11.02 -4.74
C LEU A 75 3.51 -9.57 -4.26
N ILE A 76 4.18 -8.67 -4.95
CA ILE A 76 4.24 -7.25 -4.63
C ILE A 76 3.62 -6.46 -5.79
N LEU A 77 2.50 -5.80 -5.53
CA LEU A 77 1.86 -4.89 -6.46
C LEU A 77 2.50 -3.50 -6.34
N VAL A 78 3.09 -3.01 -7.44
CA VAL A 78 3.76 -1.72 -7.50
C VAL A 78 3.05 -0.86 -8.55
N SER A 79 2.51 0.29 -8.13
CA SER A 79 1.77 1.21 -8.99
C SER A 79 2.42 2.58 -9.12
N GLU A 80 2.01 3.35 -10.12
CA GLU A 80 2.43 4.74 -10.30
C GLU A 80 1.70 5.71 -9.37
N LYS A 81 0.40 5.46 -9.13
CA LYS A 81 -0.44 6.33 -8.32
C LYS A 81 -0.70 5.71 -6.95
N PRO A 82 -0.67 6.50 -5.88
CA PRO A 82 -1.07 6.04 -4.56
C PRO A 82 -2.58 5.83 -4.53
N GLN A 83 -3.01 4.72 -3.94
CA GLN A 83 -4.41 4.44 -3.69
C GLN A 83 -4.55 3.58 -2.44
N GLU A 84 -5.54 3.88 -1.59
CA GLU A 84 -5.89 3.00 -0.49
C GLU A 84 -6.54 1.70 -1.02
N PRO A 85 -6.22 0.51 -0.47
CA PRO A 85 -6.84 -0.76 -0.86
C PRO A 85 -8.13 -0.97 -0.06
N PHE A 86 -9.23 -0.34 -0.49
CA PHE A 86 -10.56 -0.53 0.11
C PHE A 86 -11.44 -1.56 -0.62
N ASP A 87 -11.03 -1.99 -1.82
CA ASP A 87 -11.76 -2.93 -2.67
C ASP A 87 -10.84 -4.02 -3.21
N VAL A 88 -11.35 -5.24 -3.37
CA VAL A 88 -10.58 -6.40 -3.88
C VAL A 88 -10.11 -6.21 -5.32
N GLY A 89 -10.80 -5.37 -6.10
CA GLY A 89 -10.45 -5.00 -7.48
C GLY A 89 -9.04 -4.44 -7.62
N ILE A 90 -8.50 -3.81 -6.58
CA ILE A 90 -7.11 -3.35 -6.54
C ILE A 90 -6.09 -4.48 -6.72
N PHE A 91 -6.44 -5.72 -6.37
CA PHE A 91 -5.59 -6.90 -6.59
C PHE A 91 -6.04 -7.70 -7.81
N MET A 92 -7.36 -7.87 -7.97
CA MET A 92 -7.94 -8.70 -9.02
C MET A 92 -7.53 -8.22 -10.42
N HIS A 93 -7.53 -6.90 -10.68
CA HIS A 93 -7.10 -6.38 -11.98
C HIS A 93 -5.65 -6.71 -12.31
N ALA A 94 -4.82 -6.88 -11.28
CA ALA A 94 -3.41 -7.24 -11.38
C ALA A 94 -3.19 -8.77 -11.39
N GLY A 95 -4.25 -9.58 -11.53
CA GLY A 95 -4.17 -11.03 -11.56
C GLY A 95 -3.87 -11.66 -10.20
N ILE A 96 -4.04 -10.91 -9.11
CA ILE A 96 -3.89 -11.41 -7.75
C ILE A 96 -5.28 -11.62 -7.19
N ASP A 97 -5.70 -12.88 -7.05
CA ASP A 97 -6.92 -13.22 -6.31
C ASP A 97 -6.65 -13.18 -4.80
N PRO A 98 -7.22 -12.21 -4.04
CA PRO A 98 -7.12 -12.16 -2.58
C PRO A 98 -7.59 -13.44 -1.89
N ALA A 99 -8.68 -14.06 -2.37
CA ALA A 99 -9.29 -15.22 -1.72
C ALA A 99 -8.39 -16.47 -1.80
N ALA A 100 -7.49 -16.51 -2.78
CA ALA A 100 -6.51 -17.59 -2.96
C ALA A 100 -5.22 -17.40 -2.15
N LYS A 101 -5.06 -16.31 -1.38
CA LYS A 101 -3.83 -16.03 -0.61
C LYS A 101 -3.96 -16.42 0.85
N LYS A 102 -2.88 -16.94 1.42
CA LYS A 102 -2.78 -17.24 2.86
C LYS A 102 -2.71 -15.96 3.70
N PHE A 103 -2.06 -14.93 3.18
CA PHE A 103 -1.89 -13.64 3.83
C PHE A 103 -1.97 -12.53 2.79
N ILE A 104 -2.53 -11.39 3.20
CA ILE A 104 -2.56 -10.16 2.41
C ILE A 104 -2.16 -9.02 3.33
N LEU A 105 -1.18 -8.24 2.89
CA LEU A 105 -0.81 -7.00 3.56
C LEU A 105 -1.54 -5.85 2.89
N ILE A 106 -2.30 -5.09 3.68
CA ILE A 106 -3.11 -3.97 3.20
C ILE A 106 -2.67 -2.72 3.96
N LYS A 107 -2.25 -1.69 3.23
CA LYS A 107 -1.94 -0.37 3.81
C LYS A 107 -3.22 0.45 3.94
N SER A 108 -4.02 0.15 4.96
CA SER A 108 -5.26 0.85 5.33
C SER A 108 -5.44 0.81 6.85
N LYS A 109 -6.27 1.70 7.40
CA LYS A 109 -6.69 1.65 8.81
C LYS A 109 -8.06 1.02 9.02
N GLN A 110 -9.02 1.30 8.15
CA GLN A 110 -10.43 0.97 8.40
C GLN A 110 -11.17 0.57 7.11
N HIS A 111 -11.03 1.32 6.02
CA HIS A 111 -11.85 1.12 4.82
C HIS A 111 -11.67 -0.25 4.17
N PHE A 112 -10.50 -0.89 4.33
CA PHE A 112 -10.29 -2.25 3.84
C PHE A 112 -11.27 -3.28 4.41
N LEU A 113 -11.81 -3.06 5.62
CA LEU A 113 -12.77 -3.98 6.22
C LEU A 113 -14.01 -4.16 5.33
N ALA A 114 -14.40 -3.12 4.60
CA ALA A 114 -15.58 -3.15 3.76
C ALA A 114 -15.40 -4.05 2.52
N GLY A 115 -14.21 -4.06 1.92
CA GLY A 115 -13.91 -4.88 0.73
C GLY A 115 -13.32 -6.26 1.06
N PHE A 116 -12.55 -6.37 2.15
CA PHE A 116 -11.76 -7.56 2.47
C PHE A 116 -12.24 -8.29 3.73
N GLY A 117 -13.09 -7.68 4.56
CA GLY A 117 -13.46 -8.21 5.87
C GLY A 117 -14.11 -9.59 5.80
N THR A 118 -14.92 -9.85 4.78
CA THR A 118 -15.57 -11.15 4.56
C THR A 118 -14.63 -12.24 4.05
N LEU A 119 -13.47 -11.86 3.49
CA LEU A 119 -12.45 -12.80 3.01
C LEU A 119 -11.50 -13.23 4.14
N ALA A 120 -11.31 -12.38 5.15
CA ALA A 120 -10.32 -12.58 6.20
C ALA A 120 -10.87 -13.46 7.33
N LYS A 121 -10.20 -14.60 7.59
CA LYS A 121 -10.46 -15.39 8.82
C LYS A 121 -9.99 -14.66 10.08
N HIS A 122 -8.89 -13.94 9.99
CA HIS A 122 -8.31 -13.15 11.07
C HIS A 122 -7.72 -11.85 10.52
N ILE A 123 -7.79 -10.79 11.32
CA ILE A 123 -7.25 -9.48 10.98
C ILE A 123 -6.26 -9.10 12.08
N ALA A 124 -5.01 -8.90 11.69
CA ALA A 124 -3.95 -8.42 12.57
C ALA A 124 -3.59 -6.99 12.19
N MET A 125 -3.91 -6.04 13.08
CA MET A 125 -3.53 -4.64 12.90
C MET A 125 -2.04 -4.47 13.21
N VAL A 126 -1.27 -4.00 12.23
CA VAL A 126 0.17 -3.80 12.37
C VAL A 126 0.49 -2.31 12.45
N ALA A 127 1.09 -1.91 13.57
CA ALA A 127 1.62 -0.55 13.73
C ALA A 127 2.98 -0.47 13.01
N GLY A 128 3.03 0.31 11.94
CA GLY A 128 4.28 0.66 11.25
C GLY A 128 4.63 2.13 11.46
N PRO A 129 5.92 2.50 11.39
CA PRO A 129 6.34 3.89 11.49
C PRO A 129 5.79 4.71 10.32
N GLY A 130 5.55 6.00 10.56
CA GLY A 130 5.20 6.97 9.52
C GLY A 130 4.11 7.95 9.91
N VAL A 131 3.76 8.84 8.99
CA VAL A 131 2.88 10.00 9.23
C VAL A 131 1.41 9.66 9.52
N CYS A 132 1.03 8.39 9.36
CA CYS A 132 -0.31 7.90 9.71
C CYS A 132 -0.31 7.04 10.98
N GLY A 133 0.68 7.19 11.86
CA GLY A 133 0.69 6.53 13.17
C GLY A 133 -0.51 6.91 14.04
N SER A 134 -0.76 6.12 15.10
CA SER A 134 -1.72 6.47 16.17
C SER A 134 -1.02 6.85 17.47
N ASP A 135 0.31 6.79 17.49
CA ASP A 135 1.14 7.30 18.57
C ASP A 135 1.46 8.77 18.26
N PHE A 136 0.68 9.66 18.87
CA PHE A 136 0.81 11.10 18.65
C PHE A 136 2.10 11.67 19.25
N SER A 137 2.76 10.96 20.18
CA SER A 137 4.04 11.41 20.78
C SER A 137 5.18 11.49 19.76
N GLN A 138 5.05 10.81 18.63
CA GLN A 138 6.04 10.80 17.55
C GLN A 138 6.08 12.09 16.75
N PHE A 139 5.05 12.93 16.86
CA PHE A 139 4.88 14.11 16.02
C PHE A 139 5.38 15.38 16.73
N ASN A 140 6.09 16.22 15.99
CA ASN A 140 6.60 17.51 16.49
C ASN A 140 5.53 18.62 16.37
N TYR A 141 4.49 18.57 17.19
CA TYR A 141 3.45 19.60 17.18
C TYR A 141 3.94 20.93 17.77
N THR A 142 3.87 22.01 16.99
CA THR A 142 4.32 23.36 17.41
C THR A 142 3.21 24.40 17.56
N LYS A 143 1.98 24.05 17.16
CA LYS A 143 0.84 24.99 17.08
C LYS A 143 -0.41 24.47 17.80
N LEU A 144 -0.24 23.63 18.82
CA LEU A 144 -1.36 23.15 19.64
C LEU A 144 -1.61 24.10 20.81
N GLU A 145 -2.88 24.35 21.11
CA GLU A 145 -3.26 24.88 22.41
C GLU A 145 -3.07 23.76 23.45
N ARG A 146 -2.30 24.05 24.50
CA ARG A 146 -1.94 23.09 25.56
C ARG A 146 -2.49 23.59 26.91
N PRO A 147 -2.88 22.69 27.84
CA PRO A 147 -2.71 21.23 27.77
C PRO A 147 -3.73 20.53 26.84
N ILE A 148 -3.27 19.50 26.13
CA ILE A 148 -4.12 18.63 25.31
C ILE A 148 -3.81 17.15 25.56
N TYR A 149 -4.80 16.41 26.04
CA TYR A 149 -4.69 14.95 26.14
C TYR A 149 -4.69 14.31 24.74
N PRO A 150 -3.87 13.28 24.46
CA PRO A 150 -3.00 12.53 25.38
C PRO A 150 -1.55 13.06 25.47
N LEU A 151 -1.23 14.22 24.89
CA LEU A 151 0.13 14.76 24.86
C LEU A 151 0.55 15.43 26.18
N ASP A 152 -0.44 15.89 26.95
CA ASP A 152 -0.27 16.52 28.26
C ASP A 152 -1.11 15.79 29.31
N ALA A 153 -0.59 15.72 30.54
CA ALA A 153 -1.38 15.33 31.70
C ALA A 153 -2.25 16.51 32.16
N PHE A 154 -3.44 16.22 32.68
CA PHE A 154 -4.31 17.20 33.34
C PHE A 154 -4.04 17.23 34.84
#